data_AF-A0A5S9P7R4-F1
#
_entry.id   AF-A0A5S9P7R4-F1
#
_cell.length_a   1.000
_cell.length_b   1.000
_cell.length_c   1.000
_cell.angle_alpha   90.00
_cell.angle_beta   90.00
_cell.angle_gamma   90.00
#
_symmetry.space_group_name_H-M   'P 1'
#
loop_
_entity.id
_entity.type
_entity.pdbx_description
1 polymer ?
#
loop_
_entity_poly.entity_id
_entity_poly.type
_entity_poly.pdbx_seq_one_letter_code
_entity_poly.pdbx_strand_id
1 'polypeptide(L)'
;MYKYLLVISLLAGVLITAMLSGELSPNRVPGAAIAVNPGPLFHSHQFMADNCEACHTPVLGVDNTKCIECHANDRALLQREPTAFHGNIGHCVSCHKDHHGERFLPTKMNHFKLVEIGFHVSDSIHQDISLQALACDECHTKQSPHNGQFGRHCLACHNTEHWMVAHYRHPSPRSRDCSQCHTAPPCHFGAHFRVCTQVAGKPNAKVDSCYECHQTTAWNDIKGFGWYRSH
;
A
#
# COMPACT_ATOMS: atom_id res chain seq x y z
N MET A 1 -22.36 42.86 -31.76
CA MET A 1 -22.24 41.60 -31.00
C MET A 1 -21.24 40.62 -31.61
N TYR A 2 -21.31 40.28 -32.90
CA TYR A 2 -20.41 39.30 -33.54
C TYR A 2 -18.90 39.62 -33.45
N LYS A 3 -18.50 40.89 -33.61
CA LYS A 3 -17.09 41.32 -33.48
C LYS A 3 -16.51 41.09 -32.07
N TYR A 4 -17.31 41.24 -31.02
CA TYR A 4 -16.87 41.02 -29.63
C TYR A 4 -16.71 39.52 -29.32
N LEU A 5 -17.63 38.69 -29.82
CA LEU A 5 -17.51 37.23 -29.75
C LEU A 5 -16.23 36.74 -30.43
N LEU A 6 -15.90 37.26 -31.61
CA LEU A 6 -14.72 36.88 -32.37
C LEU A 6 -13.41 37.24 -31.64
N VAL A 7 -13.35 38.43 -31.02
CA VAL A 7 -12.19 38.86 -30.22
C VAL A 7 -12.04 38.02 -28.94
N ILE A 8 -13.15 37.71 -28.26
CA ILE A 8 -13.12 36.86 -27.06
C ILE A 8 -12.66 35.45 -27.42
N SER A 9 -13.14 34.88 -28.54
CA SER A 9 -12.70 33.57 -29.02
C SER A 9 -11.21 33.55 -29.40
N LEU A 10 -10.69 34.60 -30.04
CA LEU A 10 -9.28 34.72 -30.36
C LEU A 10 -8.40 34.84 -29.11
N LEU A 11 -8.81 35.67 -28.13
CA LEU A 11 -8.10 35.80 -26.86
C LEU A 11 -8.11 34.50 -26.04
N ALA A 12 -9.25 33.81 -26.00
CA ALA A 12 -9.36 32.50 -25.37
C ALA A 12 -8.48 31.47 -26.08
N GLY A 13 -8.44 31.47 -27.41
CA GLY A 13 -7.57 30.61 -28.20
C GLY A 13 -6.09 30.83 -27.88
N VAL A 14 -5.63 32.09 -27.87
CA VAL A 14 -4.25 32.46 -27.52
C VAL A 14 -3.89 32.01 -26.10
N LEU A 15 -4.78 32.23 -25.13
CA LEU A 15 -4.57 31.84 -23.74
C LEU A 15 -4.46 30.31 -23.59
N ILE A 16 -5.34 29.55 -24.27
CA ILE A 16 -5.30 28.09 -24.29
C ILE A 16 -4.00 27.57 -24.91
N THR A 17 -3.54 28.15 -26.03
CA THR A 17 -2.24 27.78 -26.63
C THR A 17 -1.06 28.12 -25.73
N ALA A 18 -1.08 29.24 -25.01
CA ALA A 18 -0.03 29.62 -24.05
C ALA A 18 0.00 28.69 -22.82
N MET A 19 -1.16 28.18 -22.38
CA MET A 19 -1.26 27.17 -21.32
C MET A 19 -0.74 25.80 -21.78
N LEU A 20 -1.14 25.35 -22.98
CA LEU A 20 -0.74 24.05 -23.53
C LEU A 20 0.74 23.99 -23.96
N SER A 21 1.32 25.12 -24.39
CA SER A 21 2.74 25.22 -24.77
C SER A 21 3.70 25.37 -23.58
N GLY A 22 3.18 25.47 -22.35
CA GLY A 22 3.98 25.64 -21.15
C GLY A 22 4.64 27.01 -21.00
N GLU A 23 4.27 28.01 -21.82
CA GLU A 23 4.75 29.39 -21.67
C GLU A 23 4.31 30.02 -20.35
N LEU A 24 3.18 29.58 -19.81
CA LEU A 24 2.68 29.95 -18.49
C LEU A 24 3.17 29.01 -17.37
N SER A 25 4.21 28.20 -17.60
CA SER A 25 4.74 27.29 -16.58
C SER A 25 5.37 28.05 -15.41
N PRO A 26 5.08 27.67 -14.14
CA PRO A 26 5.74 28.23 -12.96
C PRO A 26 7.27 28.09 -12.98
N ASN A 27 7.82 27.15 -13.74
CA ASN A 27 9.27 26.97 -13.89
C ASN A 27 9.94 28.07 -14.72
N ARG A 28 9.18 28.80 -15.55
CA ARG A 28 9.69 29.91 -16.38
C ARG A 28 9.56 31.27 -15.71
N VAL A 29 8.86 31.35 -14.58
CA VAL A 29 8.70 32.57 -13.78
C VAL A 29 9.60 32.47 -12.54
N PRO A 30 10.67 33.28 -12.44
CA PRO A 30 11.56 33.26 -11.29
C PRO A 30 10.79 33.43 -9.97
N GLY A 31 10.96 32.47 -9.05
CA GLY A 31 10.35 32.50 -7.72
C GLY A 31 8.91 31.95 -7.62
N ALA A 32 8.21 31.71 -8.74
CA ALA A 32 6.85 31.17 -8.71
C ALA A 32 6.80 29.73 -8.17
N ALA A 33 7.77 28.89 -8.54
CA ALA A 33 7.88 27.53 -8.02
C ALA A 33 8.06 27.47 -6.49
N ILE A 34 8.84 28.42 -5.91
CA ILE A 34 9.08 28.51 -4.46
C ILE A 34 7.79 28.89 -3.72
N ALA A 35 6.93 29.73 -4.32
CA ALA A 35 5.69 30.18 -3.70
C ALA A 35 4.62 29.06 -3.58
N VAL A 36 4.72 28.01 -4.39
CA VAL A 36 3.75 26.90 -4.44
C VAL A 36 4.34 25.56 -4.01
N ASN A 37 5.61 25.52 -3.60
CA ASN A 37 6.27 24.29 -3.17
C ASN A 37 5.84 23.92 -1.73
N PRO A 38 5.12 22.80 -1.51
CA PRO A 38 4.62 22.43 -0.20
C PRO A 38 5.73 21.89 0.74
N GLY A 39 6.93 21.63 0.22
CA GLY A 39 8.05 21.12 0.99
C GLY A 39 9.10 20.41 0.13
N PRO A 40 10.28 20.08 0.68
CA PRO A 40 11.32 19.40 -0.07
C PRO A 40 10.87 18.03 -0.57
N LEU A 41 11.32 17.65 -1.77
CA LEU A 41 11.08 16.31 -2.32
C LEU A 41 11.70 15.24 -1.41
N PHE A 42 11.13 14.04 -1.48
CA PHE A 42 11.66 12.86 -0.83
C PHE A 42 13.10 12.60 -1.31
N HIS A 43 13.94 12.06 -0.43
CA HIS A 43 15.38 11.92 -0.66
C HIS A 43 15.74 11.32 -2.03
N SER A 44 15.01 10.28 -2.48
CA SER A 44 15.29 9.64 -3.77
C SER A 44 14.96 10.52 -4.97
N HIS A 45 14.12 11.54 -4.83
CA HIS A 45 13.70 12.45 -5.91
C HIS A 45 14.31 13.85 -5.81
N GLN A 46 15.21 14.10 -4.86
CA GLN A 46 15.85 15.42 -4.68
C GLN A 46 16.58 15.92 -5.92
N PHE A 47 17.07 15.01 -6.77
CA PHE A 47 17.72 15.37 -8.04
C PHE A 47 16.78 16.09 -9.03
N MET A 48 15.46 16.10 -8.78
CA MET A 48 14.44 16.76 -9.60
C MET A 48 13.86 18.02 -8.94
N ALA A 49 14.46 18.52 -7.85
CA ALA A 49 13.91 19.64 -7.08
C ALA A 49 13.65 20.91 -7.91
N ASP A 50 14.45 21.12 -8.96
CA ASP A 50 14.34 22.29 -9.86
C ASP A 50 13.57 21.99 -11.16
N ASN A 51 13.01 20.79 -11.32
CA ASN A 51 12.26 20.38 -12.51
C ASN A 51 10.85 19.89 -12.15
N CYS A 52 9.96 20.81 -11.77
CA CYS A 52 8.60 20.46 -11.34
C CYS A 52 7.80 19.74 -12.45
N GLU A 53 8.12 20.01 -13.71
CA GLU A 53 7.49 19.37 -14.87
C GLU A 53 7.86 17.90 -15.05
N ALA A 54 8.86 17.39 -14.30
CA ALA A 54 9.17 15.96 -14.24
C ALA A 54 8.00 15.15 -13.65
N CYS A 55 7.12 15.78 -12.87
CA CYS A 55 5.98 15.09 -12.25
C CYS A 55 4.65 15.83 -12.48
N HIS A 56 4.66 17.15 -12.65
CA HIS A 56 3.46 17.96 -12.84
C HIS A 56 3.24 18.33 -14.30
N THR A 57 1.99 18.33 -14.74
CA THR A 57 1.55 19.01 -15.97
C THR A 57 0.96 20.37 -15.58
N PRO A 58 1.39 21.49 -16.21
CA PRO A 58 0.93 22.81 -15.83
C PRO A 58 -0.59 22.89 -15.73
N VAL A 59 -1.09 23.51 -14.65
CA VAL A 59 -2.53 23.68 -14.34
C VAL A 59 -3.27 22.38 -14.00
N LEU A 60 -2.86 21.22 -14.54
CA LEU A 60 -3.51 19.92 -14.32
C LEU A 60 -3.06 19.20 -13.04
N GLY A 61 -1.87 19.53 -12.51
CA GLY A 61 -1.34 18.91 -11.31
C GLY A 61 -0.45 17.71 -11.63
N VAL A 62 -0.40 16.71 -10.75
CA VAL A 62 0.48 15.55 -10.92
C VAL A 62 -0.02 14.65 -12.05
N ASP A 63 0.89 14.27 -12.94
CA ASP A 63 0.63 13.35 -14.04
C ASP A 63 1.28 11.98 -13.77
N ASN A 64 0.45 10.96 -13.53
CA ASN A 64 0.95 9.62 -13.22
C ASN A 64 1.72 8.97 -14.38
N THR A 65 1.50 9.42 -15.63
CA THR A 65 2.25 8.88 -16.78
C THR A 65 3.73 9.17 -16.66
N LYS A 66 4.10 10.34 -16.13
CA LYS A 66 5.49 10.74 -15.89
C LYS A 66 6.18 9.89 -14.83
N CYS A 67 5.43 9.36 -13.86
CA CYS A 67 5.95 8.38 -12.91
C CYS A 67 6.30 7.06 -13.63
N ILE A 68 5.40 6.61 -14.51
CA ILE A 68 5.54 5.36 -15.26
C ILE A 68 6.73 5.43 -16.23
N GLU A 69 7.00 6.58 -16.85
CA GLU A 69 8.15 6.75 -17.76
C GLU A 69 9.49 6.34 -17.12
N CYS A 70 9.68 6.62 -15.83
CA CYS A 70 10.87 6.21 -15.09
C CYS A 70 10.73 4.83 -14.42
N HIS A 71 9.55 4.51 -13.86
CA HIS A 71 9.35 3.30 -13.05
C HIS A 71 8.79 2.09 -13.80
N ALA A 72 8.45 2.20 -15.08
CA ALA A 72 7.85 1.11 -15.89
C ALA A 72 8.70 -0.17 -15.92
N ASN A 73 10.01 -0.05 -15.71
CA ASN A 73 10.93 -1.18 -15.75
C ASN A 73 11.57 -1.49 -14.38
N ASP A 74 11.05 -0.91 -13.29
CA ASP A 74 11.54 -1.20 -11.95
C ASP A 74 11.13 -2.62 -11.54
N ARG A 75 12.05 -3.57 -11.71
CA ARG A 75 11.81 -4.98 -11.39
C ARG A 75 11.53 -5.20 -9.91
N ALA A 76 12.15 -4.41 -9.02
CA ALA A 76 11.95 -4.56 -7.59
C ALA A 76 10.53 -4.16 -7.20
N LEU A 77 9.94 -3.18 -7.89
CA LEU A 77 8.56 -2.76 -7.72
C LEU A 77 7.56 -3.72 -8.40
N LEU A 78 7.83 -4.11 -9.65
CA LEU A 78 6.81 -4.73 -10.51
C LEU A 78 6.82 -6.26 -10.54
N GLN A 79 7.94 -6.92 -10.23
CA GLN A 79 8.08 -8.38 -10.43
C GLN A 79 7.94 -9.21 -9.15
N ARG A 80 7.81 -8.57 -7.98
CA ARG A 80 7.58 -9.30 -6.73
C ARG A 80 6.08 -9.54 -6.56
N GLU A 81 5.70 -10.77 -6.25
CA GLU A 81 4.29 -11.14 -6.05
C GLU A 81 3.53 -10.22 -5.06
N PRO A 82 4.09 -9.80 -3.91
CA PRO A 82 3.41 -8.89 -2.99
C PRO A 82 3.21 -7.46 -3.51
N THR A 83 3.93 -7.07 -4.57
CA THR A 83 3.88 -5.71 -5.15
C THR A 83 3.43 -5.71 -6.60
N ALA A 84 3.06 -6.87 -7.16
CA ALA A 84 2.69 -7.05 -8.56
C ALA A 84 1.50 -6.16 -8.98
N PHE A 85 0.64 -5.77 -8.04
CA PHE A 85 -0.48 -4.86 -8.30
C PHE A 85 -0.04 -3.47 -8.81
N HIS A 86 1.21 -3.04 -8.53
CA HIS A 86 1.75 -1.77 -9.04
C HIS A 86 1.82 -1.73 -10.57
N GLY A 87 1.81 -2.88 -11.26
CA GLY A 87 1.76 -2.92 -12.72
C GLY A 87 0.44 -2.41 -13.31
N ASN A 88 -0.65 -2.37 -12.53
CA ASN A 88 -1.98 -2.03 -13.04
C ASN A 88 -2.60 -0.77 -12.40
N ILE A 89 -2.10 -0.33 -11.23
CA ILE A 89 -2.81 0.67 -10.41
C ILE A 89 -2.87 2.07 -11.03
N GLY A 90 -1.93 2.44 -11.92
CA GLY A 90 -1.94 3.69 -12.70
C GLY A 90 -1.92 5.02 -11.92
N HIS A 91 -2.13 4.99 -10.60
CA HIS A 91 -2.26 6.14 -9.71
C HIS A 91 -1.23 6.02 -8.57
N CYS A 92 -0.16 6.80 -8.63
CA CYS A 92 0.98 6.69 -7.73
C CYS A 92 0.80 7.56 -6.48
N VAL A 93 0.44 8.84 -6.69
CA VAL A 93 0.40 9.85 -5.62
C VAL A 93 -0.78 9.75 -4.67
N SER A 94 -1.79 8.94 -5.01
CA SER A 94 -2.89 8.61 -4.10
C SER A 94 -2.41 7.82 -2.87
N CYS A 95 -1.28 7.10 -3.01
CA CYS A 95 -0.65 6.32 -1.94
C CYS A 95 0.75 6.87 -1.58
N HIS A 96 1.56 7.21 -2.57
CA HIS A 96 2.94 7.67 -2.42
C HIS A 96 3.02 9.19 -2.62
N LYS A 97 2.86 9.95 -1.55
CA LYS A 97 2.99 11.41 -1.60
C LYS A 97 4.44 11.84 -1.47
N ASP A 98 4.85 12.72 -2.37
CA ASP A 98 6.13 13.43 -2.31
C ASP A 98 6.01 14.73 -1.50
N HIS A 99 7.07 15.53 -1.42
CA HIS A 99 7.18 16.82 -0.70
C HIS A 99 7.24 16.76 0.83
N HIS A 100 7.60 15.60 1.38
CA HIS A 100 7.76 15.43 2.83
C HIS A 100 9.23 15.40 3.31
N GLY A 101 10.21 15.58 2.42
CA GLY A 101 11.65 15.68 2.72
C GLY A 101 12.32 14.41 3.22
N GLU A 102 11.87 13.90 4.36
CA GLU A 102 12.34 12.66 4.99
C GLU A 102 11.28 11.55 4.91
N ARG A 103 11.63 10.34 5.37
CA ARG A 103 10.88 9.07 5.24
C ARG A 103 9.41 9.15 5.65
N PHE A 104 8.57 9.66 4.76
CA PHE A 104 7.21 9.18 4.64
C PHE A 104 7.33 7.77 4.06
N LEU A 105 7.08 6.75 4.90
CA LEU A 105 6.97 5.36 4.48
C LEU A 105 5.49 5.09 4.21
N PRO A 106 5.02 5.15 2.95
CA PRO A 106 3.67 4.75 2.57
C PRO A 106 3.54 3.21 2.59
N THR A 107 3.95 2.57 3.67
CA THR A 107 3.76 1.14 3.91
C THR A 107 2.39 0.83 4.50
N LYS A 108 1.65 1.86 4.94
CA LYS A 108 0.27 1.73 5.40
C LYS A 108 -0.68 1.92 4.21
N MET A 109 -1.18 0.81 3.67
CA MET A 109 -2.16 0.81 2.59
C MET A 109 -3.48 1.46 3.04
N ASN A 110 -4.00 2.39 2.24
CA ASN A 110 -5.34 2.93 2.43
C ASN A 110 -6.32 2.17 1.54
N HIS A 111 -7.05 1.22 2.14
CA HIS A 111 -8.00 0.37 1.42
C HIS A 111 -9.15 1.15 0.78
N PHE A 112 -9.59 2.27 1.37
CA PHE A 112 -10.65 3.10 0.76
C PHE A 112 -10.15 3.76 -0.53
N LYS A 113 -8.95 4.35 -0.51
CA LYS A 113 -8.33 4.90 -1.73
C LYS A 113 -8.10 3.84 -2.79
N LEU A 114 -7.78 2.61 -2.40
CA LEU A 114 -7.65 1.50 -3.33
C LEU A 114 -8.98 1.14 -4.02
N VAL A 115 -10.09 1.10 -3.28
CA VAL A 115 -11.44 0.91 -3.86
C VAL A 115 -11.77 2.07 -4.80
N GLU A 116 -11.56 3.32 -4.37
CA GLU A 116 -11.84 4.52 -5.18
C GLU A 116 -11.11 4.49 -6.54
N ILE A 117 -9.84 4.08 -6.55
CA ILE A 117 -9.04 3.95 -7.79
C ILE A 117 -9.54 2.78 -8.64
N GLY A 118 -9.74 1.60 -8.04
CA GLY A 118 -10.09 0.37 -8.76
C GLY A 118 -11.48 0.37 -9.37
N PHE A 119 -12.41 1.19 -8.84
CA PHE A 119 -13.79 1.23 -9.32
C PHE A 119 -14.06 2.20 -10.46
N HIS A 120 -13.05 2.92 -10.99
CA HIS A 120 -13.24 3.98 -12.00
C HIS A 120 -14.56 4.71 -11.75
N VAL A 121 -14.68 5.39 -10.61
CA VAL A 121 -15.92 6.09 -10.28
C VAL A 121 -16.12 7.15 -11.37
N SER A 122 -16.91 6.79 -12.37
CA SER A 122 -17.46 7.74 -13.30
C SER A 122 -18.37 8.63 -12.47
N ASP A 123 -18.21 9.94 -12.61
CA ASP A 123 -18.88 11.00 -11.84
C ASP A 123 -20.42 10.96 -11.88
N SER A 124 -21.03 9.88 -12.37
CA SER A 124 -22.45 9.73 -12.67
C SER A 124 -23.20 8.77 -11.76
N ILE A 125 -22.55 8.05 -10.84
CA ILE A 125 -23.26 7.17 -9.89
C ILE A 125 -22.69 7.37 -8.49
N HIS A 126 -23.49 7.95 -7.59
CA HIS A 126 -23.28 7.86 -6.14
C HIS A 126 -23.55 6.42 -5.67
N GLN A 127 -22.77 5.46 -6.17
CA GLN A 127 -22.75 4.13 -5.59
C GLN A 127 -21.90 4.22 -4.33
N ASP A 128 -22.42 3.63 -3.26
CA ASP A 128 -21.78 3.58 -1.96
C ASP A 128 -20.46 2.82 -2.12
N ILE A 129 -19.34 3.56 -2.15
CA ILE A 129 -17.99 3.00 -2.27
C ILE A 129 -17.75 2.19 -1.00
N SER A 130 -17.89 0.87 -1.13
CA SER A 130 -17.80 -0.03 0.00
C SER A 130 -16.51 -0.86 -0.03
N LEU A 131 -15.86 -0.97 1.13
CA LEU A 131 -14.76 -1.89 1.34
C LEU A 131 -15.14 -3.37 1.09
N GLN A 132 -16.43 -3.72 1.13
CA GLN A 132 -16.89 -5.07 0.80
C GLN A 132 -16.57 -5.46 -0.65
N ALA A 133 -16.33 -4.48 -1.52
CA ALA A 133 -15.95 -4.73 -2.90
C ALA A 133 -14.50 -5.21 -3.05
N LEU A 134 -13.67 -5.09 -2.01
CA LEU A 134 -12.26 -5.43 -2.07
C LEU A 134 -12.04 -6.93 -1.84
N ALA A 135 -11.34 -7.60 -2.76
CA ALA A 135 -10.90 -8.98 -2.58
C ALA A 135 -9.64 -9.04 -1.71
N CYS A 136 -9.82 -9.02 -0.38
CA CYS A 136 -8.69 -8.95 0.57
C CYS A 136 -7.69 -10.09 0.39
N ASP A 137 -8.17 -11.28 0.01
CA ASP A 137 -7.38 -12.48 -0.25
C ASP A 137 -6.42 -12.32 -1.44
N GLU A 138 -6.74 -11.53 -2.47
CA GLU A 138 -5.85 -11.35 -3.62
C GLU A 138 -4.50 -10.73 -3.23
N CYS A 139 -4.45 -9.92 -2.17
CA CYS A 139 -3.21 -9.36 -1.61
C CYS A 139 -2.78 -10.03 -0.29
N HIS A 140 -3.72 -10.49 0.53
CA HIS A 140 -3.46 -11.01 1.88
C HIS A 140 -3.57 -12.54 2.02
N THR A 141 -3.57 -13.30 0.91
CA THR A 141 -3.65 -14.77 0.93
C THR A 141 -2.63 -15.41 1.86
N LYS A 142 -1.36 -14.97 1.79
CA LYS A 142 -0.26 -15.58 2.56
C LYS A 142 -0.23 -15.18 4.04
N GLN A 143 -0.98 -14.15 4.40
CA GLN A 143 -1.05 -13.60 5.75
C GLN A 143 -2.27 -14.15 6.51
N SER A 144 -3.25 -14.74 5.80
CA SER A 144 -4.48 -15.23 6.40
C SER A 144 -4.23 -16.51 7.21
N PRO A 145 -4.43 -16.50 8.53
CA PRO A 145 -4.33 -17.71 9.35
C PRO A 145 -5.50 -18.68 9.11
N HIS A 146 -6.54 -18.22 8.42
CA HIS A 146 -7.77 -18.98 8.19
C HIS A 146 -7.63 -20.03 7.08
N ASN A 147 -6.54 -20.03 6.31
CA ASN A 147 -6.28 -21.01 5.25
C ASN A 147 -7.47 -21.20 4.29
N GLY A 148 -8.15 -20.10 3.93
CA GLY A 148 -9.29 -20.11 3.00
C GLY A 148 -10.66 -20.48 3.60
N GLN A 149 -10.75 -20.83 4.89
CA GLN A 149 -11.99 -21.34 5.51
C GLN A 149 -13.19 -20.38 5.46
N PHE A 150 -12.97 -19.08 5.37
CA PHE A 150 -14.04 -18.05 5.39
C PHE A 150 -14.24 -17.34 4.05
N GLY A 151 -13.60 -17.82 2.98
CA GLY A 151 -13.64 -17.17 1.67
C GLY A 151 -13.22 -15.70 1.74
N ARG A 152 -13.98 -14.82 1.06
CA ARG A 152 -13.72 -13.37 0.96
C ARG A 152 -14.42 -12.54 2.04
N HIS A 153 -15.06 -13.17 3.03
CA HIS A 153 -15.87 -12.47 4.04
C HIS A 153 -15.04 -11.89 5.19
N CYS A 154 -13.89 -11.30 4.90
CA CYS A 154 -12.97 -10.78 5.91
C CYS A 154 -13.63 -9.70 6.78
N LEU A 155 -14.44 -8.84 6.15
CA LEU A 155 -15.13 -7.72 6.82
C LEU A 155 -16.31 -8.14 7.71
N ALA A 156 -16.68 -9.43 7.72
CA ALA A 156 -17.67 -9.93 8.66
C ALA A 156 -17.14 -9.96 10.11
N CYS A 157 -15.81 -10.01 10.27
CA CYS A 157 -15.17 -10.05 11.59
C CYS A 157 -14.07 -8.99 11.76
N HIS A 158 -13.37 -8.60 10.69
CA HIS A 158 -12.26 -7.65 10.73
C HIS A 158 -12.65 -6.29 10.15
N ASN A 159 -12.02 -5.20 10.61
CA ASN A 159 -12.06 -3.88 9.98
C ASN A 159 -10.67 -3.47 9.49
N THR A 160 -10.61 -2.50 8.58
CA THR A 160 -9.35 -2.05 7.96
C THR A 160 -8.52 -1.10 8.82
N GLU A 161 -9.05 -0.61 9.94
CA GLU A 161 -8.35 0.32 10.84
C GLU A 161 -7.46 -0.41 11.84
N HIS A 162 -8.00 -1.46 12.45
CA HIS A 162 -7.38 -2.18 13.57
C HIS A 162 -7.23 -3.67 13.32
N TRP A 163 -7.89 -4.24 12.31
CA TRP A 163 -7.88 -5.67 11.96
C TRP A 163 -8.20 -6.63 13.11
N MET A 164 -8.76 -6.12 14.22
CA MET A 164 -9.14 -6.89 15.38
C MET A 164 -10.62 -7.28 15.30
N VAL A 165 -10.94 -8.49 15.75
CA VAL A 165 -12.33 -8.92 15.96
C VAL A 165 -12.80 -8.29 17.27
N ALA A 166 -13.80 -7.42 17.20
CA ALA A 166 -14.39 -6.82 18.39
C ALA A 166 -14.81 -7.95 19.35
N HIS A 167 -14.42 -7.82 20.62
CA HIS A 167 -14.73 -8.77 21.71
C HIS A 167 -14.01 -10.13 21.68
N TYR A 168 -13.16 -10.43 20.68
CA TYR A 168 -12.29 -11.61 20.79
C TYR A 168 -11.23 -11.36 21.88
N ARG A 169 -11.33 -12.10 22.99
CA ARG A 169 -10.31 -12.13 24.03
C ARG A 169 -9.67 -13.51 24.03
N HIS A 170 -8.40 -13.56 23.62
CA HIS A 170 -7.56 -14.72 23.91
C HIS A 170 -7.48 -14.91 25.44
N PRO A 171 -7.47 -16.15 25.97
CA PRO A 171 -7.16 -16.39 27.37
C PRO A 171 -5.85 -15.71 27.78
N SER A 172 -5.66 -15.49 29.09
CA SER A 172 -4.47 -14.82 29.64
C SER A 172 -3.20 -15.22 28.88
N PRO A 173 -2.41 -14.26 28.34
CA PRO A 173 -1.18 -14.57 27.60
C PRO A 173 -0.08 -15.19 28.47
N ARG A 174 -0.32 -15.31 29.79
CA ARG A 174 0.53 -16.07 30.71
C ARG A 174 0.16 -17.57 30.75
N SER A 175 -0.96 -17.96 30.16
CA SER A 175 -1.34 -19.36 30.06
C SER A 175 -0.33 -20.09 29.19
N ARG A 176 0.23 -21.17 29.73
CA ARG A 176 1.14 -22.08 29.02
C ARG A 176 0.40 -23.27 28.40
N ASP A 177 -0.89 -23.39 28.67
CA ASP A 177 -1.73 -24.53 28.29
C ASP A 177 -2.43 -24.30 26.95
N CYS A 178 -1.66 -23.95 25.92
CA CYS A 178 -2.18 -23.66 24.58
C CYS A 178 -2.89 -24.86 23.96
N SER A 179 -2.44 -26.07 24.32
CA SER A 179 -2.94 -27.35 23.80
C SER A 179 -4.37 -27.69 24.23
N GLN A 180 -4.93 -26.97 25.21
CA GLN A 180 -6.35 -27.14 25.57
C GLN A 180 -7.29 -26.64 24.47
N CYS A 181 -6.83 -25.71 23.62
CA CYS A 181 -7.64 -25.15 22.54
C CYS A 181 -7.01 -25.37 21.16
N HIS A 182 -5.69 -25.56 21.07
CA HIS A 182 -4.96 -25.67 19.81
C HIS A 182 -4.29 -27.04 19.66
N THR A 183 -4.28 -27.58 18.44
CA THR A 183 -3.54 -28.80 18.11
C THR A 183 -2.29 -28.44 17.32
N ALA A 184 -1.16 -29.06 17.66
CA ALA A 184 0.06 -28.89 16.89
C ALA A 184 -0.13 -29.44 15.46
N PRO A 185 0.38 -28.77 14.42
CA PRO A 185 0.25 -29.27 13.06
C PRO A 185 1.08 -30.56 12.87
N PRO A 186 0.76 -31.40 11.86
CA PRO A 186 1.39 -32.70 11.66
C PRO A 186 2.93 -32.68 11.62
N CYS A 187 3.53 -31.59 11.13
CA CYS A 187 4.98 -31.42 11.07
C CYS A 187 5.69 -31.44 12.44
N HIS A 188 4.95 -31.22 13.54
CA HIS A 188 5.50 -31.24 14.89
C HIS A 188 5.74 -32.66 15.43
N PHE A 189 5.16 -33.68 14.79
CA PHE A 189 5.28 -35.07 15.23
C PHE A 189 6.35 -35.86 14.47
N GLY A 190 7.22 -35.17 13.72
CA GLY A 190 8.25 -35.78 12.88
C GLY A 190 9.60 -35.09 12.98
N ALA A 191 10.52 -35.47 12.08
CA ALA A 191 11.88 -34.94 12.06
C ALA A 191 11.94 -33.42 11.89
N HIS A 192 10.95 -32.81 11.24
CA HIS A 192 10.86 -31.36 11.03
C HIS A 192 10.86 -30.59 12.36
N PHE A 193 10.18 -31.09 13.40
CA PHE A 193 10.16 -30.44 14.71
C PHE A 193 11.57 -30.26 15.29
N ARG A 194 12.43 -31.28 15.16
CA ARG A 194 13.81 -31.20 15.68
C ARG A 194 14.66 -30.15 14.97
N VAL A 195 14.43 -29.94 13.68
CA VAL A 195 15.11 -28.87 12.93
C VAL A 195 14.63 -27.51 13.44
N CYS A 196 13.32 -27.34 13.62
CA CYS A 196 12.74 -26.09 14.12
C CYS A 196 13.18 -25.77 15.56
N THR A 197 13.28 -26.76 16.44
CA THR A 197 13.75 -26.53 17.82
C THR A 197 15.21 -26.09 17.88
N GLN A 198 16.06 -26.57 16.97
CA GLN A 198 17.43 -26.08 16.83
C GLN A 198 17.47 -24.63 16.32
N VAL A 199 16.69 -24.33 15.27
CA VAL A 199 16.58 -22.96 14.71
C VAL A 199 16.08 -21.96 15.75
N ALA A 200 15.12 -22.36 16.59
CA ALA A 200 14.58 -21.54 17.66
C ALA A 200 15.50 -21.46 18.92
N GLY A 201 16.64 -22.15 18.94
CA GLY A 201 17.53 -22.19 20.10
C GLY A 201 16.93 -22.92 21.32
N LYS A 202 15.98 -23.82 21.09
CA LYS A 202 15.24 -24.59 22.11
C LYS A 202 15.35 -26.10 21.85
N PRO A 203 16.55 -26.68 21.81
CA PRO A 203 16.77 -28.06 21.33
C PRO A 203 16.01 -29.14 22.12
N ASN A 204 15.64 -28.85 23.37
CA ASN A 204 14.94 -29.77 24.27
C ASN A 204 13.45 -29.44 24.46
N ALA A 205 12.89 -28.50 23.67
CA ALA A 205 11.48 -28.15 23.76
C ALA A 205 10.60 -29.37 23.45
N LYS A 206 9.54 -29.55 24.24
CA LYS A 206 8.50 -30.54 23.96
C LYS A 206 7.46 -29.94 23.00
N VAL A 207 6.77 -30.81 22.26
CA VAL A 207 5.77 -30.39 21.27
C VAL A 207 4.64 -29.55 21.89
N ASP A 208 4.25 -29.85 23.13
CA ASP A 208 3.21 -29.14 23.88
C ASP A 208 3.70 -27.84 24.53
N SER A 209 5.00 -27.57 24.52
CA SER A 209 5.61 -26.38 25.12
C SER A 209 5.59 -25.20 24.14
N CYS A 210 4.43 -24.95 23.52
CA CYS A 210 4.22 -24.00 22.43
C CYS A 210 4.79 -22.61 22.77
N TYR A 211 4.62 -22.18 24.01
CA TYR A 211 5.03 -20.88 24.54
C TYR A 211 6.55 -20.65 24.55
N GLU A 212 7.38 -21.69 24.39
CA GLU A 212 8.84 -21.52 24.30
C GLU A 212 9.28 -20.91 22.97
N CYS A 213 8.49 -21.15 21.90
CA CYS A 213 8.82 -20.78 20.53
C CYS A 213 7.80 -19.81 19.93
N HIS A 214 6.50 -20.02 20.16
CA HIS A 214 5.42 -19.28 19.52
C HIS A 214 4.94 -18.09 20.37
N GLN A 215 4.37 -17.09 19.68
CA GLN A 215 3.76 -15.90 20.27
C GLN A 215 2.23 -15.89 20.07
N THR A 216 1.52 -15.17 20.93
CA THR A 216 0.05 -15.00 20.81
C THR A 216 -0.36 -14.01 19.72
N THR A 217 0.60 -13.32 19.11
CA THR A 217 0.40 -12.35 18.03
C THR A 217 0.29 -13.02 16.66
N ALA A 218 1.20 -13.96 16.37
CA ALA A 218 1.22 -14.74 15.14
C ALA A 218 1.94 -16.08 15.36
N TRP A 219 1.38 -17.17 14.83
CA TRP A 219 1.91 -18.51 15.04
C TRP A 219 3.26 -18.73 14.34
N ASN A 220 3.48 -18.08 13.20
CA ASN A 220 4.71 -18.14 12.41
C ASN A 220 5.76 -17.10 12.82
N ASP A 221 5.47 -16.25 13.81
CA ASP A 221 6.46 -15.36 14.43
C ASP A 221 7.14 -16.08 15.60
N ILE A 222 8.30 -16.69 15.33
CA ILE A 222 9.06 -17.48 16.30
C ILE A 222 9.94 -16.56 17.14
N LYS A 223 9.86 -16.69 18.47
CA LYS A 223 10.64 -15.89 19.43
C LYS A 223 12.13 -15.95 19.12
N GLY A 224 12.75 -14.78 18.92
CA GLY A 224 14.19 -14.67 18.65
C GLY A 224 14.62 -15.00 17.22
N PHE A 225 13.72 -15.53 16.38
CA PHE A 225 13.99 -15.85 14.98
C PHE A 225 13.20 -14.94 14.01
N GLY A 226 11.96 -14.57 14.34
CA GLY A 226 11.05 -13.82 13.49
C GLY A 226 10.19 -14.73 12.62
N TRP A 227 9.77 -14.24 11.45
CA TRP A 227 8.82 -14.93 10.57
C TRP A 227 9.43 -16.19 9.94
N TYR A 228 8.95 -17.37 10.36
CA TYR A 228 9.31 -18.65 9.79
C TYR A 228 8.24 -19.12 8.78
N ARG A 229 8.61 -19.21 7.51
CA ARG A 229 7.77 -19.81 6.48
C ARG A 229 8.15 -21.28 6.35
N SER A 230 7.25 -22.18 6.77
CA SER A 230 7.30 -23.53 6.21
C SER A 230 6.60 -23.48 4.86
N HIS A 231 7.30 -23.95 3.83
CA HIS A 231 6.72 -24.43 2.58
C HIS A 231 5.68 -25.53 2.85
#